data_AF-A0A382IJW5-F1
#
_entry.id   AF-A0A382IJW5-F1
#
_cell.length_a   1.000
_cell.length_b   1.000
_cell.length_c   1.000
_cell.angle_alpha   90.00
_cell.angle_beta   90.00
_cell.angle_gamma   90.00
#
_symmetry.space_group_name_H-M   'P 1'
#
loop_
_entity.id
_entity.type
_entity.pdbx_description
1 polymer ?
#
loop_
_entity_poly.entity_id
_entity_poly.type
_entity_poly.pdbx_seq_one_letter_code
_entity_poly.pdbx_strand_id
1 'polypeptide(L)' 'MRDICPHQGARLSGGAVSGRVPACLPGEEITMVYDEPVLVCPWHGWEYDLATGQCLHDQATRARAYEVKVEDGRVWVEVR' A
#
# COMPACT_ATOMS: atom_id res chain seq x y z
N MET A 1 -6.82 -2.65 4.88
CA MET A 1 -5.48 -2.80 5.49
C MET A 1 -5.54 -2.37 6.96
N ARG A 2 -4.70 -2.92 7.83
CA ARG A 2 -4.63 -2.51 9.25
C ARG A 2 -4.06 -1.10 9.36
N ASP A 3 -4.69 -0.23 10.14
CA ASP A 3 -4.31 1.19 10.30
C ASP A 3 -3.06 1.39 11.19
N ILE A 4 -2.01 0.60 10.97
CA ILE A 4 -0.73 0.75 11.64
C ILE A 4 0.39 0.34 10.69
N CYS A 5 1.34 1.24 10.49
CA CYS A 5 2.54 1.01 9.72
C CYS A 5 3.43 0.02 10.50
N PRO A 6 3.73 -1.17 9.96
CA PRO A 6 4.54 -2.18 10.65
C PRO A 6 6.00 -1.75 10.87
N HIS A 7 6.47 -0.68 10.21
CA HIS A 7 7.82 -0.16 10.41
C HIS A 7 7.96 0.61 11.74
N GLN A 8 7.20 1.68 11.94
CA GLN A 8 7.31 2.52 13.16
C GLN A 8 5.97 2.97 13.76
N GLY A 9 4.83 2.45 13.29
CA GLY A 9 3.53 2.63 13.96
C GLY A 9 2.67 3.81 13.49
N ALA A 10 3.04 4.50 12.41
CA ALA A 10 2.18 5.52 11.79
C ALA A 10 0.77 5.00 11.48
N ARG A 11 -0.27 5.83 11.61
CA ARG A 11 -1.59 5.51 11.06
C ARG A 11 -1.54 5.58 9.54
N LEU A 12 -1.74 4.44 8.88
CA LEU A 12 -1.68 4.34 7.42
C LEU A 12 -2.86 5.06 6.74
N SER A 13 -3.98 5.21 7.42
CA SER A 13 -5.14 6.00 6.97
C SER A 13 -4.85 7.50 6.82
N GLY A 14 -3.78 8.01 7.45
CA GLY A 14 -3.31 9.38 7.23
C GLY A 14 -2.40 9.55 6.01
N GLY A 15 -2.10 8.45 5.31
CA GLY A 15 -1.28 8.43 4.10
C GLY A 15 -2.05 8.81 2.83
N ALA A 16 -1.40 8.62 1.69
CA ALA A 16 -1.99 8.85 0.37
C ALA A 16 -1.98 7.57 -0.46
N VAL A 17 -3.03 7.36 -1.27
CA VAL A 17 -3.02 6.36 -2.33
C VAL A 17 -2.49 7.00 -3.60
N SER A 18 -1.51 6.35 -4.24
CA SER A 18 -0.85 6.84 -5.45
C SER A 18 -0.60 5.69 -6.43
N GLY A 19 -0.27 6.03 -7.68
CA GLY A 19 0.41 5.09 -8.57
C GLY A 19 1.83 4.79 -8.08
N ARG A 20 2.34 3.63 -8.48
CA ARG A 20 3.69 3.15 -8.20
C ARG A 20 4.67 3.71 -9.23
N VAL A 21 5.89 4.00 -8.81
CA VAL A 21 7.02 4.21 -9.73
C VAL A 21 7.89 2.95 -9.72
N PRO A 22 7.88 2.12 -10.78
CA PRO A 22 8.75 0.95 -10.86
C PRO A 22 10.23 1.32 -10.85
N ALA A 23 11.08 0.36 -10.48
CA ALA A 23 12.52 0.53 -10.62
C ALA A 23 12.89 0.67 -12.10
N CYS A 24 13.71 1.67 -12.43
CA CYS A 24 14.25 1.90 -13.76
C CYS A 24 15.76 2.18 -13.66
N LEU A 25 16.47 2.01 -14.78
CA LEU A 25 17.89 2.33 -14.87
C LEU A 25 18.11 3.84 -15.02
N PRO A 26 19.30 4.36 -14.65
CA PRO A 26 19.64 5.75 -14.92
C PRO A 26 19.53 6.08 -16.42
N GLY A 27 18.79 7.14 -16.73
CA GLY A 27 18.55 7.59 -18.11
C GLY A 27 17.30 7.00 -18.76
N GLU A 28 16.62 6.04 -18.12
CA GLU A 28 15.30 5.58 -18.55
C GLU A 28 14.21 6.58 -18.13
N GLU A 29 13.09 6.56 -18.86
CA GLU A 29 11.92 7.37 -18.53
C GLU A 29 11.29 6.89 -17.21
N ILE A 30 11.10 7.82 -16.29
CA ILE A 30 10.39 7.55 -15.03
C ILE A 30 8.90 7.55 -15.33
N THR A 31 8.28 6.40 -15.15
CA THR A 31 6.83 6.22 -15.38
C THR A 31 6.10 5.94 -14.09
N MET A 32 4.89 6.48 -13.98
CA MET A 32 3.97 6.19 -12.88
C MET A 32 2.88 5.24 -13.37
N VAL A 33 2.73 4.12 -12.68
CA VAL A 33 1.86 2.99 -12.99
C VAL A 33 0.70 3.00 -12.01
N TYR A 34 -0.53 3.18 -12.50
CA TYR A 34 -1.73 3.42 -11.66
C TYR A 34 -2.61 2.18 -11.43
N ASP A 35 -2.41 1.13 -12.22
CA ASP A 35 -3.06 -0.18 -12.10
C ASP A 35 -2.48 -1.04 -10.95
N GLU A 36 -1.32 -0.65 -10.43
CA GLU A 36 -0.69 -1.21 -9.22
C GLU A 36 -0.62 -0.15 -8.10
N PRO A 37 -1.76 0.26 -7.52
CA PRO A 37 -1.76 1.35 -6.55
C PRO A 37 -1.04 0.97 -5.25
N VAL A 38 -0.40 1.97 -4.67
CA VAL A 38 0.29 1.85 -3.37
C VAL A 38 -0.33 2.80 -2.35
N LEU A 39 -0.29 2.40 -1.08
CA LEU A 39 -0.52 3.27 0.07
C LEU A 39 0.82 3.79 0.58
N VAL A 40 1.01 5.11 0.53
CA VAL A 40 2.21 5.82 0.97
C VAL A 40 2.07 6.19 2.44
N CYS A 41 2.95 5.67 3.30
CA CYS A 41 2.97 5.97 4.73
C CYS A 41 3.26 7.46 4.98
N PRO A 42 2.49 8.16 5.85
CA PRO A 42 2.64 9.61 6.06
C PRO A 42 3.89 10.02 6.84
N TRP A 43 4.68 9.08 7.36
CA TRP A 43 5.92 9.38 8.07
C TRP A 43 7.14 9.32 7.16
N HIS A 44 7.46 8.12 6.66
CA HIS A 44 8.71 7.86 5.93
C HIS A 44 8.54 7.72 4.42
N GLY A 45 7.31 7.87 3.91
CA GLY A 45 7.01 7.65 2.50
C GLY A 45 7.09 6.19 2.04
N TRP A 46 7.26 5.24 2.96
CA TRP A 46 7.28 3.82 2.60
C TRP A 46 5.96 3.42 1.94
N GLU A 47 6.10 2.79 0.79
CA GLU A 47 4.99 2.33 -0.04
C GLU A 47 4.63 0.89 0.32
N TYR A 48 3.32 0.66 0.37
CA TYR A 48 2.73 -0.66 0.54
C TYR A 48 1.80 -0.93 -0.64
N ASP A 49 1.96 -2.08 -1.29
CA ASP A 49 1.00 -2.56 -2.29
C ASP A 49 -0.41 -2.57 -1.69
N LEU A 50 -1.37 -1.88 -2.33
CA LEU A 50 -2.68 -1.63 -1.73
C LEU A 50 -3.50 -2.92 -1.59
N ALA A 51 -3.29 -3.90 -2.47
CA ALA A 51 -4.02 -5.16 -2.50
C ALA A 51 -3.50 -6.16 -1.45
N THR A 52 -2.19 -6.26 -1.31
CA THR A 52 -1.51 -7.33 -0.55
C THR A 52 -0.86 -6.83 0.74
N GLY A 53 -0.68 -5.51 0.87
CA GLY A 53 0.03 -4.86 1.97
C GLY A 53 1.54 -5.12 2.00
N GLN A 54 2.12 -5.73 0.96
CA GLN A 54 3.57 -5.93 0.87
C GLN A 54 4.28 -4.57 0.85
N CYS A 55 5.29 -4.38 1.69
CA CYS A 55 6.13 -3.19 1.60
C CYS A 55 7.08 -3.30 0.41
N LEU A 56 7.20 -2.22 -0.37
CA LEU A 56 8.08 -2.13 -1.53
C LEU A 56 9.54 -1.83 -1.13
N HIS A 57 9.75 -1.28 0.07
CA HIS A 57 11.06 -0.87 0.58
C HIS A 57 11.76 -1.97 1.37
N ASP A 58 10.99 -2.84 2.04
CA ASP A 58 11.49 -3.98 2.79
C ASP A 58 10.57 -5.18 2.60
N GLN A 59 11.07 -6.21 1.92
CA GLN A 59 10.28 -7.41 1.63
C GLN A 59 9.92 -8.22 2.88
N ALA A 60 10.67 -8.07 3.98
CA ALA A 60 10.34 -8.72 5.26
C ALA A 60 9.16 -8.05 5.99
N THR A 61 8.80 -6.83 5.59
CA THR A 61 7.76 -6.03 6.22
C THR A 61 6.46 -6.07 5.41
N ARG A 62 5.33 -6.31 6.08
CA ARG A 62 4.00 -6.35 5.45
C ARG A 62 2.94 -5.73 6.35
N ALA A 63 2.19 -4.78 5.81
CA ALA A 63 0.98 -4.30 6.47
C ALA A 63 -0.13 -5.34 6.30
N ARG A 64 -0.85 -5.66 7.38
CA ARG A 64 -1.92 -6.67 7.31
C ARG A 64 -3.03 -6.21 6.36
N ALA A 65 -3.20 -6.94 5.26
CA ALA A 65 -4.36 -6.81 4.37
C ALA A 65 -5.52 -7.70 4.87
N TYR A 66 -6.73 -7.36 4.45
CA TYR A 66 -7.95 -8.11 4.78
C TYR A 66 -8.69 -8.38 3.49
N GLU A 67 -9.27 -9.57 3.36
CA GLU A 67 -10.20 -9.84 2.27
C GLU A 67 -11.43 -8.95 2.42
N VAL A 68 -11.83 -8.32 1.32
CA VAL A 68 -12.99 -7.44 1.27
C VAL A 68 -13.90 -7.82 0.12
N LYS A 69 -15.21 -7.68 0.32
CA LYS A 69 -16.21 -7.82 -0.74
C LYS A 69 -17.24 -6.72 -0.65
N VAL A 70 -17.81 -6.34 -1.79
CA VAL A 70 -18.91 -5.39 -1.88
C VAL A 70 -20.16 -6.14 -2.30
N GLU A 71 -21.19 -6.12 -1.46
CA GLU A 71 -22.49 -6.74 -1.71
C GLU A 71 -23.59 -5.76 -1.31
N ASP A 72 -24.53 -5.51 -2.21
CA ASP A 72 -25.67 -4.59 -1.99
C ASP A 72 -25.28 -3.21 -1.44
N GLY A 73 -24.19 -2.64 -1.99
CA GLY A 73 -23.66 -1.34 -1.57
C GLY A 73 -22.99 -1.33 -0.18
N ARG A 74 -22.80 -2.49 0.44
CA ARG A 74 -22.10 -2.65 1.73
C ARG A 74 -20.72 -3.25 1.52
N VAL A 75 -19.75 -2.76 2.29
CA VAL A 75 -18.39 -3.30 2.33
C VAL A 75 -18.29 -4.29 3.49
N TRP A 76 -17.93 -5.53 3.19
CA TRP A 76 -17.63 -6.58 4.17
C TRP A 76 -16.13 -6.77 4.28
N VAL A 77 -15.63 -6.99 5.48
CA VAL A 77 -14.21 -7.22 5.77
C VAL A 77 -14.08 -8.51 6.57
N GLU A 78 -13.29 -9.47 6.09
CA GLU A 78 -12.98 -10.67 6.86
C GLU A 78 -11.93 -10.38 7.92
N VAL A 79 -12.29 -10.51 9.19
CA VAL A 79 -11.39 -10.31 10.34
C VAL A 79 -11.06 -11.66 10.98
N ARG A 80 -9.96 -12.28 10.54
CA ARG A 80 -9.37 -13.45 11.20
C ARG A 80 -8.61 -13.06 12.48
#